data_AF-A0A0S2K0S7-F1
#
_entry.id   AF-A0A0S2K0S7-F1
#
_cell.length_a   1.000
_cell.length_b   1.000
_cell.length_c   1.000
_cell.angle_alpha   90.00
_cell.angle_beta   90.00
_cell.angle_gamma   90.00
#
_symmetry.space_group_name_H-M   'P 1'
#
loop_
_entity.id
_entity.type
_entity.pdbx_description
1 polymer ?
#
loop_
_entity_poly.entity_id
_entity_poly.type
_entity_poly.pdbx_seq_one_letter_code
_entity_poly.pdbx_strand_id
1 'polypeptide(L)'
;MKKLYCSTKVALLLVGLSSLLMSTSMLLMGSHRHIEKTVNFFGLNSLLSYELANMLAALCFSLLALFSILSMYFEKTKPALASLLIVVSSVPLLSLFSTGMWIESMGGFPVIGAGQGVIKYFALLSIGICLLNPKLSQHAMQWIAIFPVLVVLVWIGGMKFTLIEAQGIEDLLQTSPFMSWMYSVWDLQTASNLIGVYDLLAVVLLIAAIYNKKVLWIGVLMSLAVFVMTQTFLATTPGAVTTSTILSTTGHFLIKDLWFIANLIFFLKFTEQKV
;
A
#
# COMPACT_ATOMS: atom_id res chain seq x y z
N MET A 1 -25.29 1.65 14.27
CA MET A 1 -23.95 2.19 13.97
C MET A 1 -22.79 1.19 14.17
N LYS A 2 -22.83 0.25 15.14
CA LYS A 2 -21.77 -0.78 15.36
C LYS A 2 -21.47 -1.76 14.20
N LYS A 3 -22.30 -1.85 13.15
CA LYS A 3 -22.16 -2.87 12.08
C LYS A 3 -21.51 -2.40 10.78
N LEU A 4 -21.36 -1.09 10.54
CA LEU A 4 -20.96 -0.58 9.21
C LEU A 4 -19.44 -0.55 9.00
N TYR A 5 -18.66 -0.18 10.04
CA TYR A 5 -17.20 0.00 9.96
C TYR A 5 -16.38 -1.30 10.09
N CYS A 6 -17.00 -2.39 10.56
CA CYS A 6 -16.36 -3.69 10.73
C CYS A 6 -16.65 -4.67 9.55
N SER A 7 -17.29 -4.16 8.49
CA SER A 7 -17.63 -4.98 7.34
C SER A 7 -16.40 -5.20 6.48
N THR A 8 -15.92 -6.46 6.44
CA THR A 8 -14.86 -6.87 5.50
C THR A 8 -15.22 -6.56 4.06
N LYS A 9 -16.50 -6.36 3.73
CA LYS A 9 -16.92 -5.94 2.39
C LYS A 9 -16.35 -4.59 1.98
N VAL A 10 -16.17 -3.65 2.92
CA VAL A 10 -15.53 -2.36 2.63
C VAL A 10 -14.06 -2.57 2.29
N ALA A 11 -13.34 -3.38 3.06
CA ALA A 11 -11.95 -3.73 2.77
C ALA A 11 -11.82 -4.40 1.39
N LEU A 12 -12.71 -5.35 1.06
CA LEU A 12 -12.73 -5.99 -0.25
C LEU A 12 -13.08 -5.02 -1.38
N LEU A 13 -13.99 -4.06 -1.15
CA LEU A 13 -14.31 -3.02 -2.13
C LEU A 13 -13.09 -2.13 -2.42
N LEU A 14 -12.33 -1.74 -1.39
CA LEU A 14 -11.11 -0.95 -1.55
C LEU A 14 -10.04 -1.69 -2.36
N VAL A 15 -9.83 -2.98 -2.06
CA VAL A 15 -8.94 -3.85 -2.85
C VAL A 15 -9.45 -4.00 -4.29
N GLY A 16 -10.75 -4.19 -4.48
CA GLY A 16 -11.35 -4.34 -5.80
C GLY A 16 -11.23 -3.09 -6.66
N LEU A 17 -11.56 -1.91 -6.11
CA LEU A 17 -11.50 -0.62 -6.79
C LEU A 17 -10.06 -0.26 -7.18
N SER A 18 -9.13 -0.34 -6.23
CA SER A 18 -7.71 -0.06 -6.52
C SER A 18 -7.16 -1.00 -7.59
N SER A 19 -7.52 -2.29 -7.55
CA SER A 19 -7.06 -3.28 -8.53
C SER A 19 -7.67 -3.07 -9.90
N LEU A 20 -8.93 -2.65 -9.98
CA LEU A 20 -9.56 -2.30 -11.24
C LEU A 20 -8.86 -1.12 -11.89
N LEU A 21 -8.63 -0.04 -11.13
CA LEU A 21 -7.95 1.15 -11.62
C LEU A 21 -6.49 0.86 -12.02
N MET A 22 -5.78 0.03 -11.25
CA MET A 22 -4.43 -0.40 -11.60
C MET A 22 -4.42 -1.24 -12.87
N SER A 23 -5.34 -2.20 -13.01
CA SER A 23 -5.43 -3.03 -14.23
C SER A 23 -5.69 -2.18 -15.47
N THR A 24 -6.72 -1.33 -15.45
CA THR A 24 -7.08 -0.50 -16.60
C THR A 24 -5.94 0.45 -16.98
N SER A 25 -5.30 1.07 -16.00
CA SER A 25 -4.16 1.95 -16.25
C SER A 25 -2.93 1.20 -16.76
N MET A 26 -2.65 -0.02 -16.29
CA MET A 26 -1.57 -0.83 -16.83
C MET A 26 -1.81 -1.22 -18.30
N LEU A 27 -3.05 -1.55 -18.68
CA LEU A 27 -3.40 -1.83 -20.07
C LEU A 27 -3.22 -0.62 -20.99
N LEU A 28 -3.53 0.58 -20.49
CA LEU A 28 -3.40 1.83 -21.25
C LEU A 28 -1.97 2.36 -21.30
N MET A 29 -1.20 2.21 -20.22
CA MET A 29 0.17 2.72 -20.09
C MET A 29 1.18 1.85 -20.85
N GLY A 30 0.97 0.55 -20.91
CA GLY A 30 1.96 -0.40 -21.44
C GLY A 30 3.06 -0.75 -20.42
N SER A 31 4.15 -1.33 -20.92
CA SER A 31 5.32 -1.68 -20.12
C SER A 31 5.95 -0.43 -19.48
N HIS A 32 6.35 -0.55 -18.22
CA HIS A 32 6.93 0.55 -17.45
C HIS A 32 8.01 0.03 -16.51
N ARG A 33 8.81 0.97 -15.96
CA ARG A 33 10.04 0.68 -15.22
C ARG A 33 9.91 -0.35 -14.09
N HIS A 34 8.78 -0.42 -13.39
CA HIS A 34 8.57 -1.41 -12.34
C HIS A 34 8.38 -2.84 -12.88
N ILE A 35 7.68 -2.99 -14.01
CA ILE A 35 7.55 -4.29 -14.69
C ILE A 35 8.91 -4.74 -15.21
N GLU A 36 9.64 -3.85 -15.89
CA GLU A 36 10.98 -4.16 -16.41
C GLU A 36 11.94 -4.60 -15.29
N LYS A 37 12.00 -3.84 -14.18
CA LYS A 37 12.82 -4.20 -13.02
C LYS A 37 12.44 -5.57 -12.44
N THR A 38 11.15 -5.89 -12.40
CA THR A 38 10.66 -7.17 -11.88
C THR A 38 11.03 -8.32 -12.82
N VAL A 39 10.81 -8.16 -14.12
CA VAL A 39 11.18 -9.17 -15.14
C VAL A 39 12.68 -9.44 -15.13
N ASN A 40 13.49 -8.37 -15.06
CA ASN A 40 14.96 -8.48 -15.02
C ASN A 40 15.45 -9.14 -13.73
N PHE A 41 14.81 -8.85 -12.59
CA PHE A 41 15.15 -9.50 -11.32
C PHE A 41 15.02 -11.03 -11.38
N PHE A 42 13.95 -11.54 -12.04
CA PHE A 42 13.77 -12.98 -12.22
C PHE A 42 14.57 -13.58 -13.39
N GLY A 43 15.36 -12.77 -14.11
CA GLY A 43 16.10 -13.22 -15.30
C GLY A 43 15.19 -13.70 -16.44
N LEU A 44 13.95 -13.20 -16.51
CA LEU A 44 12.93 -13.65 -17.47
C LEU A 44 12.94 -12.85 -18.77
N ASN A 45 13.86 -11.89 -18.93
CA ASN A 45 13.93 -10.99 -20.09
C ASN A 45 14.21 -11.68 -21.42
N SER A 46 14.72 -12.92 -21.42
CA SER A 46 14.86 -13.75 -22.62
C SER A 46 13.61 -14.56 -22.96
N LEU A 47 12.71 -14.76 -21.99
CA LEU A 47 11.52 -15.61 -22.09
C LEU A 47 10.21 -14.82 -22.18
N LEU A 48 10.18 -13.62 -21.61
CA LEU A 48 8.99 -12.80 -21.41
C LEU A 48 9.27 -11.36 -21.83
N SER A 49 8.60 -10.88 -22.89
CA SER A 49 8.66 -9.47 -23.26
C SER A 49 8.02 -8.60 -22.18
N TYR A 50 8.47 -7.34 -22.06
CA TYR A 50 7.94 -6.43 -21.05
C TYR A 50 6.46 -6.11 -21.28
N GLU A 51 6.02 -6.08 -22.54
CA GLU A 51 4.62 -5.89 -22.91
C GLU A 51 3.76 -7.06 -22.45
N LEU A 52 4.22 -8.30 -22.67
CA LEU A 52 3.51 -9.49 -22.21
C LEU A 52 3.49 -9.58 -20.69
N ALA A 53 4.60 -9.26 -20.01
CA ALA A 53 4.65 -9.18 -18.56
C ALA A 53 3.65 -8.16 -18.00
N ASN A 54 3.54 -6.99 -18.64
CA ASN A 54 2.59 -5.96 -18.25
C ASN A 54 1.14 -6.43 -18.46
N MET A 55 0.82 -7.08 -19.59
CA MET A 55 -0.50 -7.64 -19.85
C MET A 55 -0.88 -8.73 -18.84
N LEU A 56 0.05 -9.62 -18.48
CA LEU A 56 -0.18 -10.65 -17.46
C LEU A 56 -0.45 -10.02 -16.09
N ALA A 57 0.33 -9.02 -15.71
CA ALA A 57 0.12 -8.32 -14.45
C ALA A 57 -1.24 -7.58 -14.42
N ALA A 58 -1.63 -6.93 -15.53
CA ALA A 58 -2.94 -6.31 -15.66
C ALA A 58 -4.08 -7.35 -15.56
N LEU A 59 -3.94 -8.51 -16.22
CA LEU A 59 -4.90 -9.61 -16.11
C LEU A 59 -5.03 -10.10 -14.66
N CYS A 60 -3.92 -10.27 -13.95
CA CYS A 60 -3.94 -10.62 -12.53
C CYS A 60 -4.69 -9.59 -11.69
N PHE A 61 -4.49 -8.29 -11.91
CA PHE A 61 -5.23 -7.23 -11.21
C PHE A 61 -6.71 -7.17 -11.60
N SER A 62 -7.07 -7.45 -12.86
CA SER A 62 -8.48 -7.60 -13.29
C SER A 62 -9.17 -8.75 -12.56
N LEU A 63 -8.50 -9.90 -12.47
CA LEU A 63 -9.00 -11.05 -11.71
C LEU A 63 -9.11 -10.69 -10.21
N LEU A 64 -8.13 -9.96 -9.66
CA LEU A 64 -8.18 -9.52 -8.27
C LEU A 64 -9.39 -8.61 -8.02
N ALA A 65 -9.67 -7.69 -8.94
CA ALA A 65 -10.85 -6.83 -8.88
C ALA A 65 -12.14 -7.64 -8.89
N LEU A 66 -12.29 -8.56 -9.85
CA LEU A 66 -13.46 -9.42 -9.98
C LEU A 66 -13.68 -10.27 -8.72
N PHE A 67 -12.66 -11.00 -8.27
CA PHE A 67 -12.77 -11.87 -7.11
C PHE A 67 -12.97 -11.11 -5.80
N SER A 68 -12.47 -9.87 -5.71
CA SER A 68 -12.74 -8.98 -4.56
C SER A 68 -14.22 -8.63 -4.45
N ILE A 69 -14.85 -8.26 -5.58
CA ILE A 69 -16.29 -7.95 -5.62
C ILE A 69 -17.12 -9.21 -5.37
N LEU A 70 -16.80 -10.34 -6.03
CA LEU A 70 -17.51 -11.60 -5.80
C LEU A 70 -17.42 -12.05 -4.33
N SER A 71 -16.26 -11.89 -3.69
CA SER A 71 -16.04 -12.25 -2.28
C SER A 71 -16.82 -11.40 -1.28
N MET A 72 -17.40 -10.26 -1.71
CA MET A 72 -18.33 -9.48 -0.88
C MET A 72 -19.69 -10.16 -0.74
N TYR A 73 -20.05 -11.04 -1.68
CA TYR A 73 -21.37 -11.70 -1.76
C TYR A 73 -21.27 -13.21 -1.57
N PHE A 74 -20.19 -13.84 -2.01
CA PHE A 74 -20.05 -15.29 -2.04
C PHE A 74 -18.82 -15.76 -1.26
N GLU A 75 -19.03 -16.30 -0.05
CA GLU A 75 -17.98 -16.84 0.82
C GLU A 75 -17.09 -17.89 0.12
N LYS A 76 -17.67 -18.71 -0.77
CA LYS A 76 -16.95 -19.74 -1.54
C LYS A 76 -15.85 -19.19 -2.44
N THR A 77 -15.88 -17.90 -2.78
CA THR A 77 -14.90 -17.25 -3.65
C THR A 77 -13.68 -16.70 -2.90
N LYS A 78 -13.75 -16.58 -1.57
CA LYS A 78 -12.67 -16.04 -0.74
C LYS A 78 -11.36 -16.83 -0.83
N PRO A 79 -11.34 -18.17 -0.85
CA PRO A 79 -10.08 -18.90 -1.00
C PRO A 79 -9.36 -18.58 -2.31
N ALA A 80 -10.09 -18.43 -3.41
CA ALA A 80 -9.52 -18.06 -4.71
C ALA A 80 -8.96 -16.64 -4.70
N LEU A 81 -9.72 -15.67 -4.14
CA LEU A 81 -9.23 -14.30 -3.95
C LEU A 81 -7.95 -14.28 -3.10
N ALA A 82 -7.94 -15.04 -2.01
CA ALA A 82 -6.86 -15.05 -1.06
C ALA A 82 -5.57 -15.63 -1.68
N SER A 83 -5.67 -16.73 -2.43
CA SER A 83 -4.55 -17.26 -3.21
C SER A 83 -4.04 -16.25 -4.24
N LEU A 84 -4.95 -15.56 -4.95
CA LEU A 84 -4.57 -14.56 -5.95
C LEU A 84 -3.86 -13.36 -5.30
N LEU A 85 -4.34 -12.86 -4.16
CA LEU A 85 -3.70 -11.81 -3.38
C LEU A 85 -2.25 -12.17 -3.01
N ILE A 86 -2.03 -13.41 -2.56
CA ILE A 86 -0.71 -13.91 -2.17
C ILE A 86 0.21 -14.01 -3.40
N VAL A 87 -0.26 -14.60 -4.50
CA VAL A 87 0.55 -14.73 -5.71
C VAL A 87 0.92 -13.36 -6.29
N VAL A 88 -0.07 -12.47 -6.45
CA VAL A 88 0.13 -11.14 -7.03
C VAL A 88 1.07 -10.27 -6.20
N SER A 89 1.03 -10.41 -4.87
CA SER A 89 1.95 -9.69 -3.98
C SER A 89 3.34 -10.29 -3.91
N SER A 90 3.46 -11.62 -3.99
CA SER A 90 4.76 -12.28 -3.82
C SER A 90 5.76 -11.93 -4.90
N VAL A 91 5.33 -11.83 -6.17
CA VAL A 91 6.22 -11.51 -7.30
C VAL A 91 6.98 -10.19 -7.11
N PRO A 92 6.32 -9.04 -6.88
CA PRO A 92 7.03 -7.80 -6.61
C PRO A 92 7.76 -7.82 -5.26
N LEU A 93 7.22 -8.45 -4.22
CA LEU A 93 7.90 -8.50 -2.92
C LEU A 93 9.25 -9.22 -2.98
N LEU A 94 9.36 -10.27 -3.79
CA LEU A 94 10.65 -10.93 -4.02
C LEU A 94 11.63 -10.02 -4.75
N SER A 95 11.16 -9.19 -5.69
CA SER A 95 12.02 -8.23 -6.40
C SER A 95 12.51 -7.08 -5.52
N LEU A 96 12.02 -6.94 -4.28
CA LEU A 96 12.56 -6.02 -3.27
C LEU A 96 14.05 -6.26 -2.99
N PHE A 97 14.55 -7.49 -3.20
CA PHE A 97 15.96 -7.83 -3.02
C PHE A 97 16.86 -7.47 -4.21
N SER A 98 16.29 -6.86 -5.25
CA SER A 98 17.07 -6.30 -6.35
C SER A 98 17.76 -5.01 -5.94
N THR A 99 19.02 -4.83 -6.33
CA THR A 99 19.76 -3.57 -6.16
C THR A 99 19.02 -2.38 -6.79
N GLY A 100 18.24 -2.61 -7.85
CA GLY A 100 17.40 -1.60 -8.48
C GLY A 100 16.22 -1.09 -7.63
N MET A 101 15.95 -1.70 -6.47
CA MET A 101 14.94 -1.25 -5.51
C MET A 101 15.54 -0.39 -4.38
N TRP A 102 16.86 -0.36 -4.26
CA TRP A 102 17.60 0.34 -3.21
C TRP A 102 18.34 1.57 -3.75
N ILE A 103 18.82 2.41 -2.84
CA ILE A 103 19.63 3.58 -3.16
C ILE A 103 21.09 3.26 -2.82
N GLU A 104 21.86 2.78 -3.81
CA GLU A 104 23.26 2.38 -3.62
C GLU A 104 24.14 3.52 -3.09
N SER A 105 23.89 4.76 -3.54
CA SER A 105 24.62 5.94 -3.09
C SER A 105 24.43 6.26 -1.59
N MET A 106 23.44 5.66 -0.94
CA MET A 106 23.17 5.81 0.50
C MET A 106 23.50 4.55 1.32
N GLY A 107 24.27 3.62 0.75
CA GLY A 107 24.67 2.37 1.42
C GLY A 107 23.83 1.14 1.04
N GLY A 108 22.92 1.25 0.06
CA GLY A 108 22.12 0.13 -0.42
C GLY A 108 21.04 -0.29 0.58
N PHE A 109 20.70 -1.58 0.62
CA PHE A 109 19.69 -2.09 1.56
C PHE A 109 20.06 -1.73 3.01
N PRO A 110 19.14 -1.16 3.81
CA PRO A 110 17.70 -1.05 3.59
C PRO A 110 17.21 0.30 3.04
N VAL A 111 18.06 1.19 2.51
CA VAL A 111 17.61 2.48 1.96
C VAL A 111 16.88 2.27 0.63
N ILE A 112 15.56 2.49 0.60
CA ILE A 112 14.69 2.14 -0.53
C ILE A 112 14.33 3.34 -1.41
N GLY A 113 14.52 3.18 -2.72
CA GLY A 113 14.03 4.11 -3.74
C GLY A 113 12.74 3.55 -4.35
N ALA A 114 12.86 2.90 -5.52
CA ALA A 114 11.74 2.22 -6.16
C ALA A 114 11.10 1.11 -5.28
N GLY A 115 11.86 0.58 -4.30
CA GLY A 115 11.37 -0.37 -3.31
C GLY A 115 10.18 0.14 -2.47
N GLN A 116 9.99 1.46 -2.35
CA GLN A 116 8.84 2.02 -1.63
C GLN A 116 7.49 1.58 -2.24
N GLY A 117 7.40 1.50 -3.56
CA GLY A 117 6.19 1.00 -4.23
C GLY A 117 6.02 -0.52 -4.11
N VAL A 118 7.10 -1.24 -3.83
CA VAL A 118 7.14 -2.70 -3.69
C VAL A 118 6.69 -3.13 -2.29
N ILE A 119 7.16 -2.46 -1.24
CA ILE A 119 6.78 -2.83 0.14
C ILE A 119 5.26 -2.69 0.39
N LYS A 120 4.54 -1.88 -0.40
CA LYS A 120 3.07 -1.80 -0.30
C LYS A 120 2.36 -3.11 -0.63
N TYR A 121 2.98 -4.02 -1.38
CA TYR A 121 2.40 -5.33 -1.68
C TYR A 121 2.29 -6.25 -0.44
N PHE A 122 3.02 -5.96 0.65
CA PHE A 122 2.78 -6.64 1.93
C PHE A 122 1.33 -6.49 2.40
N ALA A 123 0.65 -5.40 2.01
CA ALA A 123 -0.75 -5.17 2.34
C ALA A 123 -1.68 -6.22 1.71
N LEU A 124 -1.47 -6.56 0.44
CA LEU A 124 -2.24 -7.60 -0.24
C LEU A 124 -1.89 -9.00 0.30
N LEU A 125 -0.60 -9.26 0.56
CA LEU A 125 -0.14 -10.52 1.15
C LEU A 125 -0.83 -10.77 2.50
N SER A 126 -0.82 -9.78 3.38
CA SER A 126 -1.49 -9.81 4.69
C SER A 126 -2.99 -10.13 4.57
N ILE A 127 -3.71 -9.43 3.68
CA ILE A 127 -5.14 -9.67 3.46
C ILE A 127 -5.37 -11.10 2.94
N GLY A 128 -4.53 -11.57 2.02
CA GLY A 128 -4.60 -12.95 1.52
C GLY A 128 -4.42 -13.98 2.63
N ILE A 129 -3.43 -13.81 3.52
CA ILE A 129 -3.21 -14.69 4.67
C ILE A 129 -4.43 -14.64 5.62
N CYS A 130 -4.96 -13.44 5.88
CA CYS A 130 -6.13 -13.26 6.74
C CYS A 130 -7.40 -13.94 6.20
N LEU A 131 -7.53 -14.04 4.88
CA LEU A 131 -8.65 -14.71 4.22
C LEU A 131 -8.47 -16.23 4.12
N LEU A 132 -7.24 -16.73 3.93
CA LEU A 132 -6.95 -18.18 3.82
C LEU A 132 -7.01 -18.91 5.16
N ASN A 133 -6.51 -18.30 6.23
CA ASN A 133 -6.23 -19.04 7.46
C ASN A 133 -7.04 -18.51 8.67
N PRO A 134 -8.37 -18.69 8.67
CA PRO A 134 -9.22 -18.25 9.78
C PRO A 134 -8.98 -19.01 11.09
N LYS A 135 -8.12 -20.03 11.10
CA LYS A 135 -7.81 -20.86 12.28
C LYS A 135 -6.70 -20.27 13.16
N LEU A 136 -5.99 -19.24 12.70
CA LEU A 136 -4.97 -18.57 13.50
C LEU A 136 -5.60 -17.88 14.71
N SER A 137 -4.83 -17.74 15.79
CA SER A 137 -5.30 -17.03 16.98
C SER A 137 -5.63 -15.57 16.64
N GLN A 138 -6.60 -14.99 17.36
CA GLN A 138 -7.00 -13.60 17.17
C GLN A 138 -5.81 -12.63 17.28
N HIS A 139 -4.89 -12.91 18.21
CA HIS A 139 -3.67 -12.13 18.38
C HIS A 139 -2.73 -12.24 17.17
N ALA A 140 -2.56 -13.43 16.59
CA ALA A 140 -1.80 -13.60 15.36
C ALA A 140 -2.44 -12.84 14.18
N MET A 141 -3.76 -12.90 14.05
CA MET A 141 -4.50 -12.18 13.00
C MET A 141 -4.40 -10.66 13.14
N GLN A 142 -4.37 -10.13 14.36
CA GLN A 142 -4.10 -8.71 14.61
C GLN A 142 -2.72 -8.30 14.09
N TRP A 143 -1.68 -9.06 14.44
CA TRP A 143 -0.31 -8.80 13.98
C TRP A 143 -0.16 -8.90 12.47
N ILE A 144 -0.74 -9.93 11.86
CA ILE A 144 -0.74 -10.09 10.39
C ILE A 144 -1.38 -8.87 9.74
N ALA A 145 -2.57 -8.45 10.21
CA ALA A 145 -3.30 -7.33 9.64
C ALA A 145 -2.54 -5.99 9.76
N ILE A 146 -1.85 -5.70 10.86
CA ILE A 146 -1.13 -4.42 11.00
C ILE A 146 0.30 -4.45 10.47
N PHE A 147 0.92 -5.62 10.32
CA PHE A 147 2.29 -5.76 9.80
C PHE A 147 2.59 -4.88 8.58
N PRO A 148 1.80 -4.89 7.49
CA PRO A 148 2.08 -4.04 6.33
C PRO A 148 1.99 -2.54 6.63
N VAL A 149 1.10 -2.13 7.54
CA VAL A 149 0.96 -0.74 7.99
C VAL A 149 2.21 -0.33 8.76
N LEU A 150 2.72 -1.18 9.65
CA LEU A 150 3.95 -0.92 10.38
C LEU A 150 5.15 -0.82 9.44
N VAL A 151 5.29 -1.75 8.50
CA VAL A 151 6.38 -1.76 7.52
C VAL A 151 6.41 -0.47 6.71
N VAL A 152 5.27 -0.04 6.15
CA VAL A 152 5.26 1.16 5.30
C VAL A 152 5.54 2.43 6.10
N LEU A 153 4.95 2.58 7.29
CA LEU A 153 5.13 3.77 8.13
C LEU A 153 6.55 3.85 8.72
N VAL A 154 7.14 2.73 9.13
CA VAL A 154 8.53 2.71 9.60
C VAL A 154 9.49 3.01 8.46
N TRP A 155 9.32 2.36 7.31
CA TRP A 155 10.31 2.41 6.24
C TRP A 155 10.24 3.71 5.45
N ILE A 156 9.05 4.10 4.97
CA ILE A 156 8.86 5.38 4.26
C ILE A 156 8.94 6.54 5.25
N GLY A 157 8.36 6.41 6.45
CA GLY A 157 8.48 7.44 7.48
C GLY A 157 9.94 7.66 7.93
N GLY A 158 10.74 6.60 7.98
CA GLY A 158 12.19 6.69 8.22
C GLY A 158 12.94 7.37 7.09
N MET A 159 12.54 7.14 5.83
CA MET A 159 13.14 7.84 4.68
C MET A 159 12.92 9.36 4.74
N LYS A 160 11.85 9.85 5.37
CA LYS A 160 11.53 11.29 5.46
C LYS A 160 12.59 12.14 6.18
N PHE A 161 13.48 11.51 6.94
CA PHE A 161 14.64 12.16 7.55
C PHE A 161 15.82 12.37 6.58
N THR A 162 15.64 12.01 5.31
CA THR A 162 16.65 12.17 4.25
C THR A 162 16.23 13.26 3.27
N LEU A 163 17.22 13.94 2.67
CA LEU A 163 16.95 14.99 1.68
C LEU A 163 16.27 14.45 0.41
N ILE A 164 16.66 13.24 -0.02
CA ILE A 164 16.09 12.60 -1.22
C ILE A 164 14.59 12.38 -1.05
N GLU A 165 14.15 11.90 0.12
CA GLU A 165 12.72 11.72 0.37
C GLU A 165 12.00 13.06 0.55
N ALA A 166 12.63 14.03 1.22
CA ALA A 166 12.05 15.37 1.38
C ALA A 166 11.74 16.01 0.02
N GLN A 167 12.68 15.93 -0.92
CA GLN A 167 12.49 16.35 -2.31
C GLN A 167 11.44 15.49 -3.03
N GLY A 168 11.43 14.17 -2.78
CA GLY A 168 10.49 13.24 -3.40
C GLY A 168 9.02 13.50 -3.06
N ILE A 169 8.73 14.07 -1.88
CA ILE A 169 7.37 14.42 -1.45
C ILE A 169 7.03 15.90 -1.67
N GLU A 170 7.96 16.71 -2.16
CA GLU A 170 7.80 18.17 -2.24
C GLU A 170 6.55 18.57 -3.03
N ASP A 171 6.43 18.07 -4.26
CA ASP A 171 5.31 18.35 -5.14
C ASP A 171 3.98 17.85 -4.57
N LEU A 172 3.98 16.72 -3.85
CA LEU A 172 2.77 16.18 -3.20
C LEU A 172 2.24 17.16 -2.14
N LEU A 173 3.15 17.72 -1.34
CA LEU A 173 2.83 18.66 -0.28
C LEU A 173 2.44 20.03 -0.85
N GLN A 174 3.21 20.57 -1.80
CA GLN A 174 2.97 21.90 -2.39
C GLN A 174 1.61 21.99 -3.10
N THR A 175 1.19 20.90 -3.74
CA THR A 175 -0.10 20.86 -4.46
C THR A 175 -1.29 20.48 -3.58
N SER A 176 -1.06 20.12 -2.32
CA SER A 176 -2.12 19.68 -1.41
C SER A 176 -2.84 20.86 -0.75
N PRO A 177 -4.19 20.89 -0.74
CA PRO A 177 -4.95 21.89 0.01
C PRO A 177 -4.84 21.71 1.53
N PHE A 178 -4.36 20.55 2.00
CA PHE A 178 -4.25 20.22 3.42
C PHE A 178 -2.84 20.37 3.98
N MET A 179 -1.81 20.32 3.12
CA MET A 179 -0.40 20.28 3.54
C MET A 179 0.46 21.41 2.96
N SER A 180 0.01 22.13 1.92
CA SER A 180 0.80 23.21 1.29
C SER A 180 1.22 24.31 2.26
N TRP A 181 0.41 24.58 3.29
CA TRP A 181 0.73 25.55 4.36
C TRP A 181 2.00 25.18 5.14
N MET A 182 2.42 23.90 5.17
CA MET A 182 3.62 23.51 5.90
C MET A 182 4.86 24.27 5.40
N TYR A 183 4.93 24.57 4.10
CA TYR A 183 6.03 25.31 3.50
C TYR A 183 5.97 26.83 3.68
N SER A 184 4.87 27.37 4.22
CA SER A 184 4.85 28.77 4.66
C SER A 184 5.40 28.93 6.08
N VAL A 185 5.51 27.83 6.83
CA VAL A 185 5.95 27.82 8.24
C VAL A 185 7.34 27.19 8.39
N TRP A 186 7.63 26.15 7.62
CA TRP A 186 8.84 25.32 7.74
C TRP A 186 9.56 25.17 6.40
N ASP A 187 10.87 24.92 6.46
CA ASP A 187 11.63 24.52 5.29
C ASP A 187 11.31 23.09 4.82
N LEU A 188 11.82 22.74 3.64
CA LEU A 188 11.58 21.45 2.98
C LEU A 188 11.88 20.25 3.90
N GLN A 189 13.06 20.24 4.52
CA GLN A 189 13.49 19.11 5.33
C GLN A 189 12.71 19.03 6.65
N THR A 190 12.42 20.17 7.27
CA THR A 190 11.68 20.25 8.52
C THR A 190 10.24 19.76 8.33
N ALA A 191 9.57 20.17 7.25
CA ALA A 191 8.24 19.66 6.91
C ALA A 191 8.25 18.13 6.70
N SER A 192 9.24 17.60 5.98
CA SER A 192 9.43 16.16 5.80
C SER A 192 9.65 15.43 7.13
N ASN A 193 10.55 15.94 7.97
CA ASN A 193 10.86 15.38 9.29
C ASN A 193 9.61 15.30 10.18
N LEU A 194 8.77 16.34 10.18
CA LEU A 194 7.52 16.37 10.98
C LEU A 194 6.56 15.26 10.57
N ILE A 195 6.42 15.00 9.26
CA ILE A 195 5.61 13.88 8.78
C ILE A 195 6.27 12.54 9.17
N GLY A 196 7.60 12.43 9.09
CA GLY A 196 8.33 11.24 9.56
C GLY A 196 8.09 10.95 11.04
N VAL A 197 8.12 11.96 11.89
CA VAL A 197 7.79 11.84 13.32
C VAL A 197 6.34 11.41 13.51
N TYR A 198 5.40 11.96 12.75
CA TYR A 198 3.99 11.57 12.80
C TYR A 198 3.81 10.08 12.45
N ASP A 199 4.46 9.61 11.38
CA ASP A 199 4.38 8.22 10.93
C ASP A 199 4.94 7.26 12.00
N LEU A 200 6.09 7.58 12.59
CA LEU A 200 6.71 6.77 13.65
C LEU A 200 5.88 6.80 14.96
N LEU A 201 5.23 7.91 15.28
CA LEU A 201 4.31 7.99 16.41
C LEU A 201 3.08 7.10 16.18
N ALA A 202 2.53 7.11 14.96
CA ALA A 202 1.41 6.24 14.59
C ALA A 202 1.78 4.76 14.73
N VAL A 203 3.00 4.35 14.35
CA VAL A 203 3.54 2.99 14.54
C VAL A 203 3.53 2.59 16.02
N VAL A 204 4.07 3.43 16.90
CA VAL A 204 4.14 3.14 18.34
C VAL A 204 2.73 2.94 18.91
N LEU A 205 1.80 3.83 18.56
CA LEU A 205 0.42 3.75 19.03
C LEU A 205 -0.34 2.54 18.46
N LEU A 206 -0.08 2.16 17.21
CA LEU A 206 -0.71 0.99 16.58
C LEU A 206 -0.20 -0.32 17.19
N ILE A 207 1.08 -0.40 17.55
CA ILE A 207 1.62 -1.54 18.31
C ILE A 207 1.00 -1.57 19.71
N ALA A 208 0.95 -0.43 20.41
CA ALA A 208 0.35 -0.34 21.73
C ALA A 208 -1.15 -0.71 21.72
N ALA A 209 -1.86 -0.46 20.62
CA ALA A 209 -3.27 -0.80 20.42
C ALA A 209 -3.57 -2.30 20.49
N ILE A 210 -2.60 -3.17 20.17
CA ILE A 210 -2.75 -4.62 20.32
C ILE A 210 -2.95 -5.00 21.80
N TYR A 211 -2.22 -4.32 22.69
CA TYR A 211 -2.18 -4.62 24.12
C TYR A 211 -3.17 -3.77 24.93
N ASN A 212 -3.49 -2.56 24.47
CA ASN A 212 -4.32 -1.61 25.20
C ASN A 212 -5.41 -0.98 24.32
N LYS A 213 -6.67 -1.36 24.57
CA LYS A 213 -7.83 -0.83 23.84
C LYS A 213 -8.02 0.68 23.98
N LYS A 214 -7.47 1.32 25.02
CA LYS A 214 -7.60 2.78 25.22
C LYS A 214 -6.90 3.59 24.13
N VAL A 215 -5.83 3.05 23.55
CA VAL A 215 -5.08 3.72 22.47
C VAL A 215 -5.46 3.22 21.08
N LEU A 216 -6.36 2.24 20.98
CA LEU A 216 -6.76 1.60 19.71
C LEU A 216 -7.19 2.62 18.67
N TRP A 217 -8.19 3.44 19.00
CA TRP A 217 -8.72 4.41 18.06
C TRP A 217 -7.71 5.51 17.73
N ILE A 218 -6.82 5.87 18.67
CA ILE A 218 -5.79 6.86 18.40
C ILE A 218 -4.80 6.32 17.35
N GLY A 219 -4.24 5.13 17.56
CA GLY A 219 -3.30 4.54 16.61
C GLY A 219 -3.93 4.29 15.23
N VAL A 220 -5.16 3.77 15.21
CA VAL A 220 -5.90 3.50 13.97
C VAL A 220 -6.24 4.79 13.22
N LEU A 221 -6.77 5.82 13.90
CA LEU A 221 -7.12 7.08 13.25
C LEU A 221 -5.89 7.84 12.76
N MET A 222 -4.79 7.79 13.51
CA MET A 222 -3.54 8.41 13.07
C MET A 222 -3.00 7.74 11.81
N SER A 223 -2.96 6.40 11.78
CA SER A 223 -2.54 5.62 10.60
C SER A 223 -3.49 5.84 9.42
N LEU A 224 -4.80 5.87 9.69
CA LEU A 224 -5.82 6.14 8.68
C LEU A 224 -5.65 7.53 8.06
N ALA A 225 -5.34 8.54 8.88
CA ALA A 225 -5.12 9.90 8.38
C ALA A 225 -3.98 9.97 7.37
N VAL A 226 -2.88 9.20 7.57
CA VAL A 226 -1.79 9.12 6.58
C VAL A 226 -2.32 8.61 5.24
N PHE A 227 -2.99 7.46 5.23
CA PHE A 227 -3.46 6.83 3.99
C PHE A 227 -4.57 7.62 3.30
N VAL A 228 -5.47 8.24 4.07
CA VAL A 228 -6.49 9.16 3.54
C VAL A 228 -5.83 10.40 2.95
N MET A 229 -4.82 10.96 3.62
CA MET A 229 -4.07 12.09 3.10
C MET A 229 -3.43 11.75 1.75
N THR A 230 -2.77 10.59 1.65
CA THR A 230 -2.20 10.11 0.38
C THR A 230 -3.25 10.00 -0.73
N GLN A 231 -4.49 9.60 -0.42
CA GLN A 231 -5.55 9.54 -1.43
C GLN A 231 -5.94 10.92 -1.97
N THR A 232 -5.83 11.98 -1.17
CA THR A 232 -6.10 13.33 -1.68
C THR A 232 -5.07 13.75 -2.73
N PHE A 233 -3.81 13.30 -2.60
CA PHE A 233 -2.75 13.59 -3.57
C PHE A 233 -3.06 13.01 -4.95
N LEU A 234 -3.87 11.94 -5.01
CA LEU A 234 -4.31 11.40 -6.29
C LEU A 234 -5.10 12.43 -7.11
N ALA A 235 -5.86 13.30 -6.44
CA ALA A 235 -6.66 14.34 -7.09
C ALA A 235 -5.90 15.66 -7.26
N THR A 236 -4.90 15.94 -6.40
CA THR A 236 -4.26 17.27 -6.34
C THR A 236 -2.90 17.31 -7.03
N THR A 237 -2.18 16.19 -7.10
CA THR A 237 -0.85 16.14 -7.70
C THR A 237 -0.94 16.08 -9.23
N PRO A 238 -0.33 17.06 -9.95
CA PRO A 238 -0.29 17.05 -11.40
C PRO A 238 0.31 15.76 -11.95
N GLY A 239 -0.37 15.15 -12.92
CA GLY A 239 0.08 13.91 -13.55
C GLY A 239 -0.12 12.64 -12.73
N ALA A 240 -0.67 12.68 -11.51
CA ALA A 240 -1.07 11.47 -10.80
C ALA A 240 -2.22 10.73 -11.53
N VAL A 241 -3.20 11.50 -12.00
CA VAL A 241 -4.28 11.06 -12.90
C VAL A 241 -4.07 11.69 -14.27
N THR A 242 -4.22 10.89 -15.33
CA THR A 242 -4.03 11.35 -16.72
C THR A 242 -5.19 10.86 -17.60
N THR A 243 -5.46 11.56 -18.69
CA THR A 243 -6.51 11.16 -19.64
C THR A 243 -6.11 9.95 -20.49
N SER A 244 -4.81 9.74 -20.71
CA SER A 244 -4.29 8.65 -21.54
C SER A 244 -4.17 7.34 -20.79
N THR A 245 -3.80 7.37 -19.51
CA THR A 245 -3.50 6.15 -18.73
C THR A 245 -4.38 5.97 -17.50
N ILE A 246 -5.32 6.88 -17.22
CA ILE A 246 -6.12 6.96 -15.98
C ILE A 246 -5.25 7.24 -14.74
N LEU A 247 -4.26 6.39 -14.46
CA LEU A 247 -3.25 6.57 -13.43
C LEU A 247 -1.86 6.59 -14.05
N SER A 248 -0.97 7.47 -13.58
CA SER A 248 0.47 7.37 -13.86
C SER A 248 1.16 6.41 -12.89
N THR A 249 2.47 6.24 -13.00
CA THR A 249 3.26 5.49 -12.01
C THR A 249 3.13 6.10 -10.61
N THR A 250 3.05 7.44 -10.50
CA THR A 250 2.74 8.12 -9.24
C THR A 250 1.32 7.77 -8.78
N GLY A 251 0.34 7.79 -9.68
CA GLY A 251 -1.02 7.33 -9.37
C GLY A 251 -1.07 5.89 -8.84
N HIS A 252 -0.29 4.97 -9.44
CA HIS A 252 -0.14 3.60 -8.94
C HIS A 252 0.48 3.56 -7.56
N PHE A 253 1.44 4.43 -7.25
CA PHE A 253 2.02 4.48 -5.91
C PHE A 253 0.99 4.94 -4.88
N LEU A 254 0.19 5.97 -5.19
CA LEU A 254 -0.80 6.57 -4.28
C LEU A 254 -2.02 5.65 -4.06
N ILE A 255 -2.59 5.06 -5.12
CA ILE A 255 -3.82 4.25 -5.02
C ILE A 255 -3.63 2.99 -4.16
N LYS A 256 -2.40 2.48 -4.04
CA LYS A 256 -2.05 1.33 -3.20
C LYS A 256 -2.29 1.58 -1.71
N ASP A 257 -2.37 2.83 -1.27
CA ASP A 257 -2.62 3.12 0.14
C ASP A 257 -4.03 2.71 0.60
N LEU A 258 -4.96 2.51 -0.34
CA LEU A 258 -6.26 1.89 -0.06
C LEU A 258 -6.12 0.48 0.53
N TRP A 259 -5.04 -0.24 0.20
CA TRP A 259 -4.78 -1.57 0.76
C TRP A 259 -4.43 -1.52 2.24
N PHE A 260 -3.79 -0.43 2.70
CA PHE A 260 -3.51 -0.25 4.13
C PHE A 260 -4.77 0.12 4.91
N ILE A 261 -5.68 0.91 4.31
CA ILE A 261 -7.01 1.16 4.89
C ILE A 261 -7.77 -0.16 5.03
N ALA A 262 -7.72 -1.04 4.02
CA ALA A 262 -8.28 -2.38 4.11
C ALA A 262 -7.65 -3.19 5.26
N ASN A 263 -6.33 -3.14 5.43
CA ASN A 263 -5.63 -3.78 6.56
C ASN A 263 -6.07 -3.25 7.93
N LEU A 264 -6.28 -1.93 8.09
CA LEU A 264 -6.82 -1.35 9.32
C LEU A 264 -8.23 -1.86 9.62
N ILE A 265 -9.08 -2.07 8.61
CA ILE A 265 -10.42 -2.68 8.78
C ILE A 265 -10.30 -4.13 9.26
N PHE A 266 -9.38 -4.93 8.70
CA PHE A 266 -9.10 -6.28 9.17
C PHE A 266 -8.59 -6.28 10.62
N PHE A 267 -7.69 -5.36 10.97
CA PHE A 267 -7.19 -5.21 12.33
C PHE A 267 -8.30 -4.88 13.34
N LEU A 268 -9.18 -3.93 13.02
CA LEU A 268 -10.33 -3.58 13.85
C LEU A 268 -11.26 -4.79 14.04
N LYS A 269 -11.55 -5.53 12.97
CA LYS A 269 -12.34 -6.77 13.04
C LYS A 269 -11.73 -7.76 14.04
N PHE A 270 -10.44 -8.02 13.94
CA PHE A 270 -9.76 -8.95 14.85
C PHE A 270 -9.54 -8.36 16.24
N THR A 271 -9.81 -7.08 16.49
CA THR A 271 -9.69 -6.47 17.82
C THR A 271 -11.03 -6.41 18.55
N GLU A 272 -12.12 -6.20 17.81
CA GLU A 272 -13.48 -6.12 18.34
C GLU A 272 -14.13 -7.49 18.58
N GLN A 273 -13.64 -8.56 17.93
CA GLN A 273 -14.14 -9.93 18.11
C GLN A 273 -13.80 -10.58 19.47
N LYS A 274 -13.19 -9.85 20.42
CA LYS A 274 -13.00 -10.35 21.80
C LYS A 274 -14.37 -10.43 22.48
N VAL A 275 -14.91 -11.66 22.57
CA VAL A 275 -16.07 -12.09 23.36
C VAL A 275 -15.94 -11.62 24.81
#